data_AF-A0A7S3Y8V6-F1
#
_entry.id   AF-A0A7S3Y8V6-F1
#
_cell.length_a   1.000
_cell.length_b   1.000
_cell.length_c   1.000
_cell.angle_alpha   90.00
_cell.angle_beta   90.00
_cell.angle_gamma   90.00
#
_symmetry.space_group_name_H-M   'P 1'
#
loop_
_entity.id
_entity.type
_entity.pdbx_description
1 polymer ?
#
loop_
_entity_poly.entity_id
_entity_poly.type
_entity_poly.pdbx_seq_one_letter_code
_entity_poly.pdbx_strand_id
1 'polypeptide(L)'
;MVINCFGVASYTLKNIEANIKANAPAIAAHGGKANVKTLDWTTPQKHAKNLPKKIDFIIASDVVWVDWLVAPLVATLHYLVNQHNQQASPIGDDDPAVPNSKPEKEVCEMKKSSASSRHDPGRKKPLVLLAHQTRSTATDNHLWKLLSDGGFRIAEVNRDRHHPKFRADKIKLFELHHS
;
A
#
# COMPACT_ATOMS: atom_id res chain seq x y z
N MET A 1 0.43 -8.58 7.31
CA MET A 1 -0.54 -7.47 7.45
C MET A 1 -1.66 -7.75 6.49
N VAL A 2 -2.89 -7.95 6.97
CA VAL A 2 -4.06 -8.16 6.10
C VAL A 2 -4.68 -6.80 5.82
N ILE A 3 -4.85 -6.49 4.55
CA ILE A 3 -5.30 -5.19 4.05
C ILE A 3 -6.74 -5.37 3.57
N ASN A 4 -7.68 -4.57 4.09
CA ASN A 4 -9.10 -4.71 3.79
C ASN A 4 -9.67 -3.38 3.28
N CYS A 5 -10.43 -3.44 2.19
CA CYS A 5 -10.83 -2.28 1.41
C CYS A 5 -12.30 -1.89 1.63
N PHE A 6 -12.56 -0.61 1.87
CA PHE A 6 -13.84 0.12 1.83
C PHE A 6 -15.11 -0.59 2.35
N GLY A 7 -15.69 -0.06 3.44
CA GLY A 7 -17.06 -0.39 3.86
C GLY A 7 -17.32 -1.81 4.37
N VAL A 8 -16.28 -2.59 4.67
CA VAL A 8 -16.48 -4.01 5.03
C VAL A 8 -16.93 -4.13 6.48
N ALA A 9 -18.12 -4.71 6.59
CA ALA A 9 -18.88 -4.94 7.80
C ALA A 9 -18.03 -5.44 8.97
N SER A 10 -18.40 -4.97 10.17
CA SER A 10 -17.79 -5.27 11.47
C SER A 10 -17.42 -6.74 11.72
N TYR A 11 -17.97 -7.68 10.95
CA TYR A 11 -17.61 -9.09 10.99
C TYR A 11 -16.22 -9.40 10.42
N THR A 12 -15.70 -8.65 9.44
CA THR A 12 -14.45 -9.04 8.74
C THR A 12 -13.24 -8.91 9.66
N LEU A 13 -13.15 -7.81 10.41
CA LEU A 13 -12.08 -7.63 11.39
C LEU A 13 -12.13 -8.72 12.46
N LYS A 14 -13.32 -9.00 13.02
CA LYS A 14 -13.51 -10.06 14.02
C LYS A 14 -13.08 -11.43 13.48
N ASN A 15 -13.42 -11.75 12.22
CA ASN A 15 -13.02 -13.01 11.60
C ASN A 15 -11.50 -13.10 11.39
N ILE A 16 -10.86 -12.01 10.96
CA ILE A 16 -9.39 -11.97 10.82
C ILE A 16 -8.72 -12.12 12.18
N GLU A 17 -9.22 -11.44 13.22
CA GLU A 17 -8.72 -11.55 14.60
C GLU A 17 -8.88 -12.97 15.14
N ALA A 18 -10.03 -13.59 14.92
CA ALA A 18 -10.29 -14.97 15.30
C ALA A 18 -9.33 -15.93 14.59
N ASN A 19 -9.10 -15.74 13.29
CA ASN A 19 -8.15 -16.55 12.51
C ASN A 19 -6.70 -16.38 13.01
N ILE A 20 -6.29 -15.16 13.34
CA ILE A 20 -4.97 -14.90 13.94
C ILE A 20 -4.85 -15.63 15.28
N LYS A 21 -5.87 -15.53 16.14
CA LYS A 21 -5.90 -16.18 17.46
C LYS A 21 -5.82 -17.70 17.33
N ALA A 22 -6.60 -18.29 16.41
CA ALA A 22 -6.59 -19.74 16.17
C ALA A 22 -5.23 -20.26 15.68
N ASN A 23 -4.48 -19.44 14.94
CA ASN A 23 -3.17 -19.81 14.40
C ASN A 23 -1.98 -19.27 15.23
N ALA A 24 -2.24 -18.62 16.38
CA ALA A 24 -1.20 -18.01 17.20
C ALA A 24 -0.09 -18.98 17.64
N PRO A 25 -0.37 -20.24 18.02
CA PRO A 25 0.69 -21.20 18.36
C PRO A 25 1.62 -21.51 17.17
N ALA A 26 1.06 -21.71 15.97
CA ALA A 26 1.84 -21.98 14.76
C ALA A 26 2.70 -20.79 14.34
N ILE A 27 2.16 -19.57 14.49
CA ILE A 27 2.88 -18.31 14.23
C ILE A 27 4.05 -18.16 15.22
N ALA A 28 3.78 -18.37 16.52
CA ALA A 28 4.79 -18.24 17.58
C ALA A 28 5.90 -19.30 17.46
N ALA A 29 5.56 -20.53 17.04
CA ALA A 29 6.53 -21.60 16.80
C ALA A 29 7.60 -21.23 15.76
N HIS A 30 7.32 -20.25 14.88
CA HIS A 30 8.26 -19.72 13.88
C HIS A 30 8.81 -18.33 14.26
N GLY A 31 8.67 -17.91 15.52
CA GLY A 31 9.10 -16.59 16.00
C GLY A 31 8.29 -15.42 15.42
N GLY A 32 7.16 -15.71 14.77
CA GLY A 32 6.33 -14.72 14.11
C GLY A 32 5.38 -13.98 15.06
N LYS A 33 4.82 -12.88 14.56
CA LYS A 33 3.69 -12.17 15.17
C LYS A 33 2.75 -11.72 14.06
N ALA A 34 1.45 -11.75 14.33
CA ALA A 34 0.43 -11.28 13.39
C ALA A 34 -0.49 -10.28 14.09
N ASN A 35 -0.73 -9.16 13.41
CA ASN A 35 -1.64 -8.11 13.85
C ASN A 35 -2.56 -7.76 12.67
N VAL A 36 -3.78 -7.33 13.00
CA VAL A 36 -4.73 -6.78 12.03
C VAL A 36 -4.80 -5.27 12.19
N LYS A 37 -4.92 -4.55 11.07
CA LYS A 37 -5.20 -3.11 11.02
C LYS A 37 -6.05 -2.82 9.81
N THR A 38 -6.96 -1.86 9.93
CA THR A 38 -7.74 -1.37 8.79
C THR A 38 -6.87 -0.48 7.90
N LEU A 39 -6.95 -0.68 6.59
CA LEU A 39 -6.29 0.15 5.58
C LEU A 39 -7.25 0.41 4.42
N ASP A 40 -7.90 1.57 4.44
CA ASP A 40 -8.78 2.00 3.36
C ASP A 40 -7.94 2.55 2.19
N TRP A 41 -8.11 1.97 1.00
CA TRP A 41 -7.38 2.37 -0.21
C TRP A 41 -7.81 3.72 -0.75
N THR A 42 -9.00 4.19 -0.40
CA THR A 42 -9.51 5.49 -0.85
C THR A 42 -8.90 6.65 -0.08
N THR A 43 -8.37 6.38 1.11
CA THR A 43 -7.75 7.39 1.99
C THR A 43 -6.45 6.86 2.65
N PRO A 44 -5.47 6.38 1.86
CA PRO A 44 -4.34 5.64 2.38
C PRO A 44 -3.52 6.46 3.38
N GLN A 45 -3.40 7.77 3.19
CA GLN A 45 -2.65 8.68 4.06
C GLN A 45 -3.24 8.77 5.48
N LYS A 46 -4.55 8.56 5.64
CA LYS A 46 -5.21 8.57 6.97
C LYS A 46 -4.90 7.29 7.74
N HIS A 47 -4.92 6.14 7.06
CA HIS A 47 -4.82 4.84 7.71
C HIS A 47 -3.38 4.33 7.84
N ALA A 48 -2.53 4.65 6.87
CA ALA A 48 -1.17 4.13 6.83
C ALA A 48 -0.22 4.76 7.86
N LYS A 49 -0.60 5.87 8.52
CA LYS A 49 0.12 6.42 9.70
C LYS A 49 0.25 5.40 10.84
N ASN A 50 -0.68 4.45 10.91
CA ASN A 50 -0.68 3.41 11.95
C ASN A 50 0.12 2.17 11.53
N LEU A 51 0.71 2.13 10.34
CA LEU A 51 1.48 0.98 9.87
C LEU A 51 2.93 1.04 10.34
N PRO A 52 3.63 -0.11 10.35
CA PRO A 52 5.05 -0.12 10.69
C PRO A 52 5.85 0.81 9.78
N LYS A 53 6.80 1.55 10.36
CA LYS A 53 7.78 2.38 9.63
C LYS A 53 8.76 1.58 8.78
N LYS A 54 8.65 0.25 8.74
CA LYS A 54 9.45 -0.63 7.88
C LYS A 54 8.57 -1.73 7.35
N ILE A 55 8.50 -1.81 6.03
CA ILE A 55 7.81 -2.87 5.30
C ILE A 55 8.84 -3.41 4.32
N ASP A 56 9.11 -4.71 4.38
CA ASP A 56 10.01 -5.36 3.42
C ASP A 56 9.18 -6.02 2.29
N PHE A 57 7.98 -6.48 2.61
CA PHE A 57 7.06 -7.13 1.69
C PHE A 57 5.64 -6.61 1.83
N ILE A 58 4.98 -6.39 0.69
CA ILE A 58 3.55 -6.15 0.58
C ILE A 58 2.97 -7.34 -0.18
N ILE A 59 1.96 -8.01 0.38
CA ILE A 59 1.33 -9.19 -0.23
C ILE A 59 -0.13 -8.87 -0.48
N ALA A 60 -0.59 -9.10 -1.69
CA ALA A 60 -1.97 -8.93 -2.10
C ALA A 60 -2.43 -10.14 -2.90
N SER A 61 -3.62 -10.66 -2.59
CA SER A 61 -4.20 -11.83 -3.26
C SER A 61 -5.64 -11.56 -3.61
N ASP A 62 -5.98 -11.64 -4.90
CA ASP A 62 -7.34 -11.45 -5.42
C ASP A 62 -7.98 -10.12 -4.99
N VAL A 63 -7.18 -9.06 -4.96
CA VAL A 63 -7.60 -7.72 -4.50
C VAL A 63 -8.21 -6.86 -5.62
N VAL A 64 -8.05 -7.27 -6.88
CA VAL A 64 -8.50 -6.51 -8.06
C VAL A 64 -9.72 -7.18 -8.68
N TRP A 65 -10.89 -6.70 -8.31
CA TRP A 65 -12.16 -7.19 -8.84
C TRP A 65 -13.19 -6.08 -9.10
N VAL A 66 -12.95 -4.86 -8.61
CA VAL A 66 -13.78 -3.68 -8.86
C VAL A 66 -12.96 -2.57 -9.51
N ASP A 67 -13.43 -2.08 -10.65
CA ASP A 67 -12.72 -1.12 -11.48
C ASP A 67 -12.40 0.20 -10.75
N TRP A 68 -13.37 0.78 -10.04
CA TRP A 68 -13.18 2.05 -9.33
C TRP A 68 -12.18 1.98 -8.16
N LEU A 69 -11.85 0.76 -7.68
CA LEU A 69 -10.86 0.55 -6.63
C LEU A 69 -9.42 0.42 -7.15
N VAL A 70 -9.24 0.30 -8.47
CA VAL A 70 -7.91 0.14 -9.07
C VAL A 70 -7.02 1.35 -8.77
N ALA A 71 -7.49 2.57 -9.06
CA ALA A 71 -6.72 3.79 -8.78
C ALA A 71 -6.42 3.99 -7.27
N PRO A 72 -7.39 3.87 -6.36
CA PRO A 72 -7.13 3.85 -4.90
C PRO A 72 -6.09 2.82 -4.46
N LEU A 73 -6.16 1.59 -4.98
CA LEU A 73 -5.20 0.53 -4.67
C LEU A 73 -3.78 0.91 -5.11
N VAL A 74 -3.62 1.40 -6.34
CA VAL A 74 -2.31 1.81 -6.87
C VAL A 74 -1.72 2.97 -6.07
N ALA A 75 -2.55 3.97 -5.74
CA ALA A 75 -2.14 5.08 -4.86
C ALA A 75 -1.69 4.58 -3.47
N THR A 76 -2.37 3.56 -2.94
CA THR A 76 -1.98 2.92 -1.67
C THR A 76 -0.63 2.21 -1.79
N LEU A 77 -0.41 1.42 -2.85
CA LEU A 77 0.86 0.73 -3.06
C LEU A 77 2.02 1.72 -3.19
N HIS A 78 1.81 2.80 -3.95
CA HIS A 78 2.75 3.92 -4.03
C HIS A 78 3.10 4.50 -2.67
N TYR A 79 2.07 4.80 -1.88
CA TYR A 79 2.27 5.39 -0.58
C TYR A 79 3.08 4.45 0.32
N LEU A 80 2.70 3.17 0.41
CA LEU A 80 3.39 2.17 1.24
C LEU A 80 4.85 1.97 0.83
N VAL A 81 5.14 1.98 -0.47
CA VAL A 81 6.51 1.85 -0.99
C VAL A 81 7.34 3.11 -0.76
N ASN A 82 6.72 4.30 -0.81
CA ASN A 82 7.39 5.59 -0.65
C ASN A 82 7.31 6.19 0.76
N GLN A 83 6.64 5.54 1.73
CA GLN A 83 6.57 5.99 3.13
C GLN A 83 7.94 6.13 3.82
N HIS A 84 9.03 5.72 3.16
CA HIS A 84 10.40 5.95 3.61
C HIS A 84 11.05 7.22 3.02
N ASN A 85 10.47 7.81 1.99
CA ASN A 85 10.98 9.02 1.31
C ASN A 85 10.22 10.31 1.68
N GLN A 86 9.11 10.22 2.41
CA GLN A 86 8.26 11.39 2.71
C GLN A 86 8.34 11.80 4.19
N GLN A 87 9.29 12.68 4.50
CA GLN A 87 8.95 13.95 5.15
C GLN A 87 8.85 15.01 4.05
N ALA A 88 7.72 15.08 3.35
CA ALA A 88 7.42 16.23 2.48
C ALA A 88 5.91 16.33 2.25
N SER A 89 5.38 17.38 2.89
CA SER A 89 4.21 18.21 2.61
C SER A 89 2.86 17.60 2.21
N PRO A 90 1.75 18.09 2.81
CA PRO A 90 0.41 17.83 2.31
C PRO A 90 0.28 18.38 0.88
N ILE A 91 -0.32 17.56 0.02
CA ILE A 91 -0.87 17.97 -1.27
C ILE A 91 -1.78 19.16 -0.98
N GLY A 92 -1.46 20.30 -1.60
CA GLY A 92 -2.30 21.49 -1.54
C GLY A 92 -3.68 21.16 -2.07
N ASP A 93 -4.69 21.47 -1.28
CA ASP A 93 -6.05 21.63 -1.77
C ASP A 93 -6.02 22.83 -2.73
N ASP A 94 -5.90 22.57 -4.04
CA ASP A 94 -6.14 23.57 -5.07
C ASP A 94 -7.64 23.87 -5.09
N ASP A 95 -8.05 24.76 -4.19
CA ASP A 95 -9.35 25.42 -4.19
C ASP A 95 -9.25 26.63 -5.15
N PRO A 96 -10.09 26.72 -6.21
CA PRO A 96 -10.00 27.81 -7.16
C PRO A 96 -10.54 29.12 -6.57
N ALA A 97 -9.59 29.99 -6.24
CA ALA A 97 -9.64 31.46 -6.31
C ALA A 97 -10.93 32.19 -5.88
N VAL A 98 -10.86 32.88 -4.74
CA VAL A 98 -11.62 34.11 -4.47
C VAL A 98 -10.63 35.26 -4.24
N PRO A 99 -10.68 36.37 -4.99
CA PRO A 99 -9.82 37.51 -4.74
C PRO A 99 -10.53 38.53 -3.83
N ASN A 100 -9.91 38.92 -2.71
CA ASN A 100 -9.66 40.34 -2.43
C ASN A 100 -8.85 40.66 -1.16
N SER A 101 -8.03 41.69 -1.33
CA SER A 101 -7.51 42.69 -0.35
C SER A 101 -6.53 42.30 0.77
N LYS A 102 -5.30 42.82 0.58
CA LYS A 102 -4.16 43.05 1.50
C LYS A 102 -4.50 43.88 2.77
N PRO A 103 -3.50 44.24 3.63
CA PRO A 103 -2.53 43.41 4.36
C PRO A 103 -2.46 43.83 5.86
N GLU A 104 -1.90 43.02 6.75
CA GLU A 104 -1.10 43.55 7.89
C GLU A 104 -0.28 42.47 8.60
N LYS A 105 0.74 42.94 9.30
CA LYS A 105 2.01 42.30 9.64
C LYS A 105 1.90 41.42 10.87
N GLU A 106 2.63 40.29 10.90
CA GLU A 106 3.35 39.89 12.11
C GLU A 106 4.51 38.94 11.78
N VAL A 107 5.69 39.34 12.25
CA VAL A 107 6.95 38.60 12.18
C VAL A 107 7.01 37.72 13.42
N CYS A 108 7.17 36.41 13.25
CA CYS A 108 7.57 35.52 14.34
C CYS A 108 8.58 34.48 13.87
N GLU A 109 9.54 34.21 14.76
CA GLU A 109 10.84 33.61 14.54
C GLU A 109 10.81 32.20 13.93
N MET A 110 11.60 32.01 12.87
CA MET A 110 11.96 30.69 12.39
C MET A 110 13.07 30.08 13.26
N LYS A 111 12.68 29.31 14.28
CA LYS A 111 13.56 28.27 14.83
C LYS A 111 13.71 27.15 13.79
N LYS A 112 14.78 27.22 12.99
CA LYS A 112 15.24 26.09 12.17
C LYS A 112 15.74 24.99 13.10
N SER A 113 14.86 24.10 13.56
CA SER A 113 15.29 22.81 14.09
C SER A 113 15.68 21.94 12.88
N SER A 114 16.96 21.91 12.57
CA SER A 114 17.59 21.02 11.61
C SER A 114 17.52 19.58 12.10
N ALA A 115 16.34 18.96 11.99
CA ALA A 115 16.24 17.51 12.02
C ALA A 115 16.81 16.97 10.71
N SER A 116 18.09 16.62 10.74
CA SER A 116 18.81 15.90 9.69
C SER A 116 18.03 14.63 9.33
N SER A 117 17.27 14.69 8.23
CA SER A 117 16.69 13.53 7.58
C SER A 117 17.84 12.66 7.07
N ARG A 118 18.17 11.64 7.86
CA ARG A 118 19.11 10.61 7.43
C ARG A 118 18.40 9.77 6.37
N HIS A 119 18.53 10.21 5.12
CA HIS A 119 18.35 9.32 3.99
C HIS A 119 19.33 8.17 4.20
N ASP A 120 18.81 6.95 4.40
CA ASP A 120 19.63 5.74 4.49
C ASP A 120 19.79 5.19 3.06
N PRO A 121 20.88 5.53 2.34
CA PRO A 121 21.05 5.19 0.94
C PRO A 121 21.15 3.68 0.68
N GLY A 122 21.24 2.85 1.72
CA GLY A 122 21.32 1.40 1.61
C GLY A 122 19.98 0.66 1.73
N ARG A 123 18.88 1.36 2.04
CA ARG A 123 17.61 0.69 2.37
C ARG A 123 16.81 0.32 1.14
N LYS A 124 16.67 -0.98 0.90
CA LYS A 124 15.86 -1.55 -0.20
C LYS A 124 14.39 -1.16 -0.05
N LYS A 125 13.75 -0.75 -1.16
CA LYS A 125 12.30 -0.54 -1.25
C LYS A 125 11.55 -1.86 -1.01
N PRO A 126 10.32 -1.83 -0.49
CA PRO A 126 9.52 -3.04 -0.30
C PRO A 126 9.26 -3.75 -1.63
N LEU A 127 9.24 -5.08 -1.62
CA LEU A 127 8.76 -5.90 -2.75
C LEU A 127 7.26 -6.10 -2.64
N VAL A 128 6.50 -5.86 -3.72
CA VAL A 128 5.08 -6.21 -3.78
C VAL A 128 4.92 -7.56 -4.47
N LEU A 129 4.22 -8.49 -3.82
CA LEU A 129 3.79 -9.77 -4.38
C LEU A 129 2.29 -9.73 -4.60
N LEU A 130 1.86 -9.84 -5.86
CA LEU A 130 0.47 -9.78 -6.26
C LEU A 130 0.04 -11.11 -6.88
N ALA A 131 -0.90 -11.81 -6.24
CA ALA A 131 -1.62 -12.92 -6.84
C ALA A 131 -2.91 -12.41 -7.49
N HIS A 132 -3.07 -12.68 -8.79
CA HIS A 132 -4.14 -12.13 -9.61
C HIS A 132 -4.80 -13.21 -10.46
N GLN A 133 -6.13 -13.15 -10.56
CA GLN A 133 -6.91 -13.90 -11.54
C GLN A 133 -7.68 -12.91 -12.40
N THR A 134 -7.45 -12.92 -13.71
CA THR A 134 -8.17 -12.05 -14.64
C THR A 134 -9.67 -12.29 -14.57
N ARG A 135 -10.42 -11.21 -14.29
CA ARG A 135 -11.90 -11.18 -14.34
C ARG A 135 -12.41 -10.28 -15.46
N SER A 136 -11.68 -9.21 -15.77
CA SER A 136 -11.97 -8.25 -16.83
C SER A 136 -10.67 -7.75 -17.44
N THR A 137 -10.48 -7.96 -18.74
CA THR A 137 -9.30 -7.46 -19.47
C THR A 137 -9.20 -5.93 -19.39
N ALA A 138 -10.33 -5.23 -19.35
CA ALA A 138 -10.33 -3.76 -19.25
C ALA A 138 -9.78 -3.29 -17.89
N THR A 139 -10.23 -3.90 -16.81
CA THR A 139 -9.76 -3.59 -15.44
C THR A 139 -8.30 -3.98 -15.25
N ASP A 140 -7.87 -5.12 -15.81
CA ASP A 140 -6.47 -5.54 -15.82
C ASP A 140 -5.59 -4.52 -16.55
N ASN A 141 -5.98 -4.10 -17.76
CA ASN A 141 -5.23 -3.09 -18.53
C ASN A 141 -5.13 -1.76 -17.76
N HIS A 142 -6.21 -1.35 -17.09
CA HIS A 142 -6.21 -0.16 -16.25
C HIS A 142 -5.20 -0.29 -15.10
N LEU A 143 -5.23 -1.42 -14.38
CA LEU A 143 -4.30 -1.70 -13.27
C LEU A 143 -2.84 -1.66 -13.74
N TRP A 144 -2.51 -2.38 -14.82
CA TRP A 144 -1.14 -2.45 -15.32
C TRP A 144 -0.63 -1.11 -15.82
N LYS A 145 -1.50 -0.32 -16.46
CA LYS A 145 -1.18 1.04 -16.86
C LYS A 145 -0.85 1.92 -15.65
N LEU A 146 -1.72 1.98 -14.66
CA LEU A 146 -1.50 2.83 -13.48
C LEU A 146 -0.26 2.41 -12.67
N LEU A 147 0.01 1.11 -12.53
CA LEU A 147 1.22 0.63 -11.88
C LEU A 147 2.48 1.05 -12.65
N SER A 148 2.47 0.93 -13.99
CA SER A 148 3.60 1.29 -14.83
C SER A 148 3.86 2.80 -14.84
N ASP A 149 2.79 3.61 -15.00
CA ASP A 149 2.84 5.07 -14.89
C ASP A 149 3.34 5.50 -13.50
N GLY A 150 3.08 4.66 -12.50
CA GLY A 150 3.59 4.73 -11.15
C GLY A 150 5.05 4.29 -10.94
N GLY A 151 5.80 3.98 -11.99
CA GLY A 151 7.19 3.55 -11.85
C GLY A 151 7.38 2.17 -11.22
N PHE A 152 6.31 1.36 -11.14
CA PHE A 152 6.45 -0.06 -10.85
C PHE A 152 6.87 -0.82 -12.10
N ARG A 153 7.98 -1.56 -12.01
CA ARG A 153 8.33 -2.62 -12.94
C ARG A 153 7.61 -3.91 -12.52
N ILE A 154 6.82 -4.46 -13.43
CA ILE A 154 5.98 -5.64 -13.21
C ILE A 154 6.68 -6.85 -13.83
N ALA A 155 6.86 -7.94 -13.07
CA ALA A 155 7.41 -9.19 -13.56
C ALA A 155 6.49 -10.36 -13.17
N GLU A 156 6.04 -11.16 -14.14
CA GLU A 156 5.32 -12.40 -13.84
C GLU A 156 6.32 -13.43 -13.27
N VAL A 157 5.96 -14.04 -12.14
CA VAL A 157 6.78 -15.06 -11.49
C VAL A 157 6.69 -16.33 -12.34
N ASN A 158 7.84 -16.92 -12.66
CA ASN A 158 7.89 -18.18 -13.39
C ASN A 158 7.09 -19.26 -12.64
N ARG A 159 6.22 -19.97 -13.37
CA ARG A 159 5.35 -21.04 -12.88
C ARG A 159 6.08 -22.18 -12.16
N ASP A 160 7.35 -22.42 -12.46
CA ASP A 160 8.17 -23.42 -11.77
C ASP A 160 8.56 -23.00 -10.35
N ARG A 161 8.48 -21.71 -10.04
CA ARG A 161 8.62 -21.18 -8.68
C ARG A 161 7.32 -21.30 -7.86
N HIS A 162 6.21 -21.69 -8.47
CA HIS A 162 4.95 -21.89 -7.75
C HIS A 162 4.94 -23.25 -7.05
N HIS A 163 4.17 -23.36 -5.96
CA HIS A 163 4.00 -24.65 -5.29
C HIS A 163 3.34 -25.67 -6.25
N PRO A 164 3.90 -26.88 -6.44
CA PRO A 164 3.48 -27.79 -7.50
C PRO A 164 2.02 -28.24 -7.39
N LYS A 165 1.49 -28.31 -6.16
CA LYS A 165 0.09 -28.69 -5.88
C LYS A 165 -0.89 -27.51 -5.87
N PHE A 166 -0.43 -26.27 -5.74
CA PHE A 166 -1.28 -25.10 -5.49
C PHE A 166 -1.04 -24.01 -6.53
N ARG A 167 -1.17 -24.36 -7.82
CA ARG A 167 -0.86 -23.47 -8.95
C ARG A 167 -1.88 -23.54 -10.08
N ALA A 168 -3.12 -23.15 -9.82
CA ALA A 168 -4.14 -23.13 -10.87
C ALA A 168 -3.70 -22.28 -12.09
N ASP A 169 -3.99 -22.71 -13.32
CA ASP A 169 -3.56 -22.02 -14.55
C ASP A 169 -4.10 -20.58 -14.65
N LYS A 170 -5.28 -20.35 -14.09
CA LYS A 170 -5.94 -19.04 -14.07
C LYS A 170 -5.36 -18.05 -13.06
N ILE A 171 -4.48 -18.48 -12.15
CA ILE A 171 -3.89 -17.63 -11.13
C ILE A 171 -2.45 -17.33 -11.53
N LYS A 172 -2.15 -16.04 -11.67
CA LYS A 172 -0.82 -15.52 -11.96
C LYS A 172 -0.24 -14.86 -10.72
N LEU A 173 1.07 -14.94 -10.56
CA LEU A 173 1.81 -14.25 -9.50
C LEU A 173 2.71 -13.21 -10.14
N PHE A 174 2.76 -12.01 -9.57
CA PHE A 174 3.57 -10.90 -10.04
C PHE A 174 4.45 -10.35 -8.93
N GLU A 175 5.71 -10.07 -9.26
CA GLU A 175 6.65 -9.27 -8.48
C GLU A 175 6.60 -7.83 -9.01
N LEU A 176 6.22 -6.86 -8.16
CA LEU A 176 6.25 -5.44 -8.51
C LEU A 176 7.42 -4.75 -7.79
N HIS A 177 8.33 -4.17 -8.58
CA HIS A 177 9.49 -3.44 -8.11
C HIS A 177 9.32 -1.96 -8.40
N HIS A 178 9.30 -1.12 -7.38
CA HIS A 178 9.26 0.32 -7.59
C HIS A 178 10.66 0.88 -7.80
N SER A 179 10.85 1.63 -8.89
CA SER A 179 12.11 2.31 -9.22
C SER A 179 12.37 3.49 -8.30
#